data_AF-A0A1M6QFD7-F1
#
_entry.id   AF-A0A1M6QFD7-F1
#
_cell.length_a   1.000
_cell.length_b   1.000
_cell.length_c   1.000
_cell.angle_alpha   90.00
_cell.angle_beta   90.00
_cell.angle_gamma   90.00
#
_symmetry.space_group_name_H-M   'P 1'
#
loop_
_entity.id
_entity.type
_entity.pdbx_description
1 polymer ?
#
loop_
_entity_poly.entity_id
_entity_poly.type
_entity_poly.pdbx_seq_one_letter_code
_entity_poly.pdbx_strand_id
1 'polypeptide(L)'
;MKYKSTILTIAVTGFMITASNAAIVWTGAADTNFWNDANWDFGGSSVTAGEFNPNTAFNDDVVISNATGVTTVDGEGILINDGFSLTLDNSDIFVNGAAGTSGIKGVAAGAASTFNLANGSVLNTQFATTGADVNVDGTSEIIFRGGGDPINSQTDQTNIFLAIGGKLTLPTLAEFTEQADTQGGAIYVNGVQVTGSNVNDLFTFTDNGGSFTGTAVPEPSSTALIGLAGLGLVLRRRR
;
A
#
# COMPACT_ATOMS: atom_id res chain seq x y z
N MET A 1 -28.55 6.81 38.45
CA MET A 1 -27.30 7.42 37.95
C MET A 1 -27.32 7.36 36.44
N LYS A 2 -27.24 8.52 35.77
CA LYS A 2 -27.29 8.61 34.30
C LYS A 2 -25.86 8.46 33.77
N TYR A 3 -25.59 7.38 33.03
CA TYR A 3 -24.32 7.23 32.32
C TYR A 3 -24.30 8.22 31.16
N LYS A 4 -23.36 9.17 31.21
CA LYS A 4 -23.06 10.08 30.10
C LYS A 4 -22.32 9.26 29.05
N SER A 5 -22.91 9.13 27.86
CA SER A 5 -22.26 8.54 26.70
C SER A 5 -21.22 9.54 26.20
N THR A 6 -19.94 9.20 26.31
CA THR A 6 -18.83 9.98 25.76
C THR A 6 -18.73 9.63 24.28
N ILE A 7 -19.11 10.58 23.42
CA ILE A 7 -18.87 10.48 21.98
C ILE A 7 -17.35 10.60 21.78
N LEU A 8 -16.73 9.52 21.32
CA LEU A 8 -15.33 9.52 20.90
C LEU A 8 -15.27 10.11 19.48
N THR A 9 -14.76 11.33 19.35
CA THR A 9 -14.44 11.91 18.04
C THR A 9 -13.20 11.20 17.50
N ILE A 10 -13.36 10.37 16.48
CA ILE A 10 -12.23 9.80 15.72
C ILE A 10 -11.64 10.93 14.89
N ALA A 11 -10.41 11.33 15.21
CA ALA A 11 -9.66 12.27 14.40
C ALA A 11 -9.23 11.56 13.11
N VAL A 12 -9.69 12.07 11.96
CA VAL A 12 -9.15 11.72 10.65
C VAL A 12 -7.76 12.35 10.57
N THR A 13 -6.73 11.55 10.78
CA THR A 13 -5.35 12.01 10.60
C THR A 13 -5.04 11.89 9.12
N GLY A 14 -5.05 13.01 8.40
CA GLY A 14 -4.50 13.05 7.05
C GLY A 14 -3.02 12.69 7.11
N PHE A 15 -2.59 11.75 6.28
CA PHE A 15 -1.20 11.36 6.15
C PHE A 15 -0.40 12.55 5.59
N MET A 16 0.51 13.09 6.40
CA MET A 16 1.43 14.15 5.97
C MET A 16 2.72 13.46 5.51
N ILE A 17 2.96 13.46 4.20
CA ILE A 17 4.21 12.99 3.60
C ILE A 17 5.25 14.07 3.86
N THR A 18 6.07 13.90 4.89
CA THR A 18 7.25 14.73 5.07
C THR A 18 8.38 14.07 4.30
N ALA A 19 8.80 14.66 3.18
CA ALA A 19 10.07 14.31 2.56
C ALA A 19 11.18 14.52 3.60
N SER A 20 11.87 13.44 3.97
CA SER A 20 13.10 13.52 4.77
C SER A 20 14.10 14.44 4.08
N ASN A 21 14.86 15.24 4.85
CA ASN A 21 15.91 16.10 4.31
C ASN A 21 17.16 15.29 3.88
N ALA A 22 17.23 14.00 4.22
CA ALA A 22 18.20 13.05 3.69
C ALA A 22 17.43 11.98 2.91
N ALA A 23 17.51 12.04 1.58
CA ALA A 23 16.84 11.10 0.70
C ALA A 23 17.65 10.90 -0.57
N ILE A 24 17.53 9.70 -1.15
CA ILE A 24 17.92 9.38 -2.52
C ILE A 24 16.76 9.82 -3.41
N VAL A 25 17.00 10.75 -4.33
CA VAL A 25 15.92 11.41 -5.09
C VAL A 25 15.99 11.03 -6.56
N TRP A 26 14.87 10.58 -7.11
CA TRP A 26 14.77 10.31 -8.54
C TRP A 26 14.86 11.60 -9.34
N THR A 27 15.78 11.63 -10.30
CA THR A 27 15.94 12.71 -11.28
C THR A 27 15.50 12.28 -12.68
N GLY A 28 15.56 10.97 -12.99
CA GLY A 28 15.27 10.43 -14.32
C GLY A 28 16.16 11.00 -15.42
N ALA A 29 17.39 11.40 -15.09
CA ALA A 29 18.26 12.14 -16.00
C ALA A 29 18.81 11.32 -17.17
N ALA A 30 18.83 9.98 -17.08
CA ALA A 30 19.38 9.10 -18.11
C ALA A 30 18.31 8.27 -18.82
N ASP A 31 17.52 7.48 -18.09
CA ASP A 31 16.52 6.56 -18.63
C ASP A 31 15.46 6.19 -17.57
N THR A 32 14.66 5.15 -17.81
CA THR A 32 13.62 4.68 -16.88
C THR A 32 14.07 3.53 -15.97
N ASN A 33 15.32 3.09 -16.06
CA ASN A 33 15.82 2.00 -15.23
C ASN A 33 16.03 2.48 -13.79
N PHE A 34 15.30 1.87 -12.85
CA PHE A 34 15.39 2.15 -11.42
C PHE A 34 16.80 1.94 -10.88
N TRP A 35 17.59 1.01 -11.43
CA TRP A 35 18.94 0.69 -10.93
C TRP A 35 20.06 1.42 -11.66
N ASN A 36 19.74 2.34 -12.56
CA ASN A 36 20.76 3.19 -13.16
C ASN A 36 21.07 4.37 -12.23
N ASP A 37 22.25 4.36 -11.59
CA ASP A 37 22.72 5.42 -10.70
C ASP A 37 22.63 6.83 -11.30
N ALA A 38 22.73 6.96 -12.63
CA ALA A 38 22.62 8.25 -13.31
C ALA A 38 21.21 8.86 -13.23
N ASN A 39 20.19 8.09 -12.81
CA ASN A 39 18.84 8.58 -12.57
C ASN A 39 18.63 9.10 -11.14
N TRP A 40 19.63 9.04 -10.26
CA TRP A 40 19.47 9.38 -8.84
C TRP A 40 20.38 10.52 -8.40
N ASP A 41 19.82 11.41 -7.58
CA ASP A 41 20.57 12.37 -6.79
C ASP A 41 20.78 11.80 -5.38
N PHE A 42 22.05 11.57 -5.05
CA PHE A 42 22.49 11.08 -3.74
C PHE A 42 22.99 12.21 -2.83
N GLY A 43 22.93 13.48 -3.25
CA GLY A 43 23.55 14.61 -2.54
C GLY A 43 23.01 14.85 -1.13
N GLY A 44 21.79 14.38 -0.84
CA GLY A 44 21.20 14.38 0.50
C GLY A 44 21.42 13.08 1.29
N SER A 45 21.95 12.03 0.67
CA SER A 45 22.03 10.69 1.24
C SER A 45 23.43 10.34 1.72
N SER A 46 23.51 9.40 2.67
CA SER A 46 24.77 8.71 3.00
C SER A 46 25.10 7.54 2.07
N VAL A 47 24.13 7.09 1.28
CA VAL A 47 24.29 6.07 0.24
C VAL A 47 24.93 6.70 -0.99
N THR A 48 25.87 6.00 -1.59
CA THR A 48 26.60 6.46 -2.79
C THR A 48 26.28 5.62 -4.02
N ALA A 49 26.60 6.16 -5.20
CA ALA A 49 26.50 5.43 -6.47
C ALA A 49 27.30 4.12 -6.39
N GLY A 50 26.70 3.02 -6.86
CA GLY A 50 27.22 1.65 -6.74
C GLY A 50 26.79 0.90 -5.47
N GLU A 51 26.43 1.60 -4.39
CA GLU A 51 25.82 0.97 -3.20
C GLU A 51 24.31 0.78 -3.39
N PHE A 52 23.67 1.61 -4.22
CA PHE A 52 22.26 1.50 -4.58
C PHE A 52 22.08 0.45 -5.68
N ASN A 53 21.80 -0.80 -5.29
CA ASN A 53 21.74 -1.93 -6.21
C ASN A 53 20.69 -2.97 -5.77
N PRO A 54 20.23 -3.86 -6.66
CA PRO A 54 19.12 -4.78 -6.40
C PRO A 54 19.42 -5.88 -5.36
N ASN A 55 20.68 -6.05 -4.93
CA ASN A 55 21.08 -7.12 -4.02
C ASN A 55 21.24 -6.65 -2.57
N THR A 56 21.18 -5.35 -2.32
CA THR A 56 21.39 -4.76 -0.99
C THR A 56 20.18 -3.92 -0.61
N ALA A 57 19.66 -4.14 0.59
CA ALA A 57 18.65 -3.27 1.15
C ALA A 57 19.24 -1.87 1.33
N PHE A 58 18.54 -0.83 0.87
CA PHE A 58 19.02 0.53 1.01
C PHE A 58 18.77 1.07 2.43
N ASN A 59 19.72 1.89 2.90
CA ASN A 59 19.77 2.47 4.24
C ASN A 59 19.45 3.97 4.25
N ASP A 60 18.52 4.39 3.38
CA ASP A 60 18.05 5.77 3.33
C ASP A 60 16.64 5.84 2.76
N ASP A 61 15.95 6.97 2.94
CA ASP A 61 14.67 7.19 2.29
C ASP A 61 14.85 7.44 0.79
N VAL A 62 13.96 6.87 -0.02
CA VAL A 62 13.93 7.01 -1.47
C VAL A 62 12.68 7.77 -1.89
N VAL A 63 12.83 8.79 -2.73
CA VAL A 63 11.70 9.59 -3.20
C VAL A 63 11.68 9.63 -4.72
N ILE A 64 10.53 9.27 -5.30
CA ILE A 64 10.23 9.40 -6.72
C ILE A 64 9.03 10.33 -6.87
N SER A 65 9.22 11.42 -7.61
CA SER A 65 8.17 12.41 -7.83
C SER A 65 7.99 12.71 -9.31
N ASN A 66 6.74 12.75 -9.77
CA ASN A 66 6.36 13.09 -11.15
C ASN A 66 7.06 12.24 -12.21
N ALA A 67 7.33 10.96 -11.93
CA ALA A 67 8.01 10.06 -12.85
C ALA A 67 7.06 9.00 -13.40
N THR A 68 7.14 8.71 -14.70
CA THR A 68 6.32 7.67 -15.32
C THR A 68 7.18 6.65 -16.05
N GLY A 69 6.73 5.40 -16.07
CA GLY A 69 7.40 4.29 -16.73
C GLY A 69 8.68 3.82 -16.04
N VAL A 70 8.91 4.19 -14.77
CA VAL A 70 10.07 3.71 -14.00
C VAL A 70 9.98 2.18 -13.90
N THR A 71 11.08 1.47 -14.15
CA THR A 71 11.07 0.01 -14.16
C THR A 71 12.34 -0.57 -13.55
N THR A 72 12.21 -1.68 -12.83
CA THR A 72 13.37 -2.54 -12.54
C THR A 72 13.67 -3.45 -13.74
N VAL A 73 14.86 -4.06 -13.77
CA VAL A 73 15.22 -5.07 -14.79
C VAL A 73 14.64 -6.43 -14.37
N ASP A 74 14.32 -7.27 -15.36
CA ASP A 74 13.80 -8.63 -15.15
C ASP A 74 14.57 -9.41 -14.07
N GLY A 75 13.85 -9.76 -13.00
CA GLY A 75 14.36 -10.57 -11.89
C GLY A 75 14.74 -9.76 -10.66
N GLU A 76 14.75 -8.44 -10.75
CA GLU A 76 15.15 -7.53 -9.68
C GLU A 76 13.93 -6.96 -8.95
N GLY A 77 13.98 -7.04 -7.62
CA GLY A 77 13.01 -6.39 -6.73
C GLY A 77 13.63 -5.23 -5.98
N ILE A 78 12.82 -4.56 -5.16
CA ILE A 78 13.20 -3.41 -4.34
C ILE A 78 13.25 -3.85 -2.88
N LEU A 79 14.41 -3.67 -2.26
CA LEU A 79 14.68 -4.07 -0.89
C LEU A 79 14.95 -2.81 -0.04
N ILE A 80 14.11 -2.59 0.97
CA ILE A 80 14.21 -1.46 1.90
C ILE A 80 14.67 -2.00 3.25
N ASN A 81 15.61 -1.33 3.91
CA ASN A 81 15.97 -1.72 5.27
C ASN A 81 14.97 -1.17 6.30
N ASP A 82 15.02 -1.70 7.51
CA ASP A 82 14.14 -1.29 8.62
C ASP A 82 14.23 0.22 8.91
N GLY A 83 13.07 0.86 9.04
CA GLY A 83 12.98 2.28 9.39
C GLY A 83 13.15 3.25 8.22
N PHE A 84 13.34 2.76 7.00
CA PHE A 84 13.41 3.55 5.78
C PHE A 84 12.17 3.36 4.92
N SER A 85 12.01 4.26 3.94
CA SER A 85 10.86 4.28 3.06
C SER A 85 11.22 4.47 1.59
N LEU A 86 10.33 4.00 0.71
CA LEU A 86 10.23 4.44 -0.67
C LEU A 86 8.90 5.17 -0.83
N THR A 87 8.96 6.41 -1.31
CA THR A 87 7.79 7.25 -1.54
C THR A 87 7.61 7.54 -3.01
N LEU A 88 6.44 7.18 -3.54
CA LEU A 88 5.95 7.57 -4.85
C LEU A 88 4.97 8.73 -4.68
N ASP A 89 5.25 9.83 -5.36
CA ASP A 89 4.38 11.00 -5.44
C ASP A 89 4.08 11.31 -6.90
N ASN A 90 2.82 11.15 -7.30
CA ASN A 90 2.38 11.30 -8.69
C ASN A 90 3.30 10.52 -9.67
N SER A 91 3.63 9.27 -9.33
CA SER A 91 4.60 8.47 -10.07
C SER A 91 4.15 7.02 -10.25
N ASP A 92 4.60 6.38 -11.33
CA ASP A 92 4.41 4.95 -11.55
C ASP A 92 5.73 4.18 -11.65
N ILE A 93 5.74 3.01 -11.01
CA ILE A 93 6.86 2.07 -11.08
C ILE A 93 6.38 0.66 -11.36
N PHE A 94 7.07 0.01 -12.28
CA PHE A 94 6.91 -1.40 -12.62
C PHE A 94 8.09 -2.20 -12.07
N VAL A 95 7.84 -2.95 -11.00
CA VAL A 95 8.84 -3.89 -10.45
C VAL A 95 8.75 -5.18 -11.26
N ASN A 96 9.73 -5.38 -12.12
CA ASN A 96 9.77 -6.45 -13.09
C ASN A 96 10.60 -7.61 -12.59
N GLY A 97 9.97 -8.67 -12.10
CA GLY A 97 10.68 -9.94 -12.04
C GLY A 97 9.79 -11.10 -11.66
N ALA A 98 10.31 -12.29 -11.98
CA ALA A 98 9.63 -13.58 -11.88
C ALA A 98 10.14 -14.49 -10.75
N ALA A 99 11.11 -14.03 -9.95
CA ALA A 99 11.78 -14.81 -8.90
C ALA A 99 11.33 -14.41 -7.49
N GLY A 100 11.67 -15.19 -6.46
CA GLY A 100 11.34 -14.87 -5.05
C GLY A 100 12.03 -13.61 -4.49
N THR A 101 12.94 -13.00 -5.26
CA THR A 101 13.54 -11.66 -5.01
C THR A 101 12.83 -10.56 -5.79
N SER A 102 11.90 -10.92 -6.68
CA SER A 102 11.21 -10.03 -7.58
C SER A 102 9.92 -9.54 -6.95
N GLY A 103 10.00 -8.36 -6.39
CA GLY A 103 8.89 -7.78 -5.67
C GLY A 103 9.34 -6.63 -4.82
N ILE A 104 8.50 -6.28 -3.86
CA ILE A 104 8.87 -5.40 -2.78
C ILE A 104 9.20 -6.21 -1.53
N LYS A 105 10.20 -5.75 -0.78
CA LYS A 105 10.66 -6.46 0.40
C LYS A 105 11.22 -5.48 1.42
N GLY A 106 10.83 -5.68 2.67
CA GLY A 106 11.50 -5.13 3.85
C GLY A 106 12.53 -6.07 4.46
N VAL A 107 13.08 -5.66 5.59
CA VAL A 107 13.96 -6.49 6.42
C VAL A 107 13.19 -6.92 7.69
N ALA A 108 13.59 -8.05 8.26
CA ALA A 108 12.94 -8.62 9.44
C ALA A 108 13.73 -8.29 10.71
N ALA A 109 13.79 -7.00 11.10
CA ALA A 109 14.61 -6.55 12.23
C ALA A 109 13.89 -5.65 13.26
N GLY A 110 12.57 -5.45 13.15
CA GLY A 110 11.72 -4.83 14.16
C GLY A 110 11.22 -3.40 13.90
N ALA A 111 11.64 -2.72 12.83
CA ALA A 111 11.02 -1.47 12.37
C ALA A 111 10.46 -1.60 10.95
N ALA A 112 9.37 -0.88 10.65
CA ALA A 112 8.69 -1.02 9.37
C ALA A 112 9.54 -0.52 8.19
N SER A 113 9.67 -1.35 7.15
CA SER A 113 10.11 -0.95 5.82
C SER A 113 8.90 -0.47 5.02
N THR A 114 8.89 0.79 4.61
CA THR A 114 7.64 1.44 4.19
C THR A 114 7.61 1.77 2.71
N PHE A 115 6.49 1.49 2.03
CA PHE A 115 6.20 1.95 0.68
C PHE A 115 5.00 2.91 0.73
N ASN A 116 5.21 4.16 0.35
CA ASN A 116 4.16 5.19 0.36
C ASN A 116 3.74 5.53 -1.07
N LEU A 117 2.46 5.42 -1.38
CA LEU A 117 1.87 5.77 -2.67
C LEU A 117 0.92 6.94 -2.50
N ALA A 118 1.23 8.04 -3.17
CA ALA A 118 0.51 9.29 -3.04
C ALA A 118 0.23 9.97 -4.38
N ASN A 119 -0.83 10.79 -4.39
CA ASN A 119 -1.18 11.70 -5.47
C ASN A 119 -1.28 11.02 -6.84
N GLY A 120 -1.99 9.89 -6.91
CA GLY A 120 -2.22 9.14 -8.15
C GLY A 120 -1.09 8.17 -8.51
N SER A 121 -0.27 7.79 -7.54
CA SER A 121 0.85 6.89 -7.80
C SER A 121 0.42 5.44 -8.03
N VAL A 122 1.23 4.69 -8.78
CA VAL A 122 1.00 3.28 -9.05
C VAL A 122 2.26 2.46 -8.75
N LEU A 123 2.14 1.48 -7.86
CA LEU A 123 3.17 0.46 -7.66
C LEU A 123 2.68 -0.86 -8.27
N ASN A 124 3.33 -1.28 -9.35
CA ASN A 124 2.98 -2.52 -10.04
C ASN A 124 4.08 -3.56 -9.82
N THR A 125 3.85 -4.51 -8.92
CA THR A 125 4.83 -5.49 -8.45
C THR A 125 4.31 -6.91 -8.58
N GLN A 126 5.20 -7.91 -8.55
CA GLN A 126 4.76 -9.30 -8.60
C GLN A 126 4.38 -9.83 -7.22
N PHE A 127 5.24 -9.61 -6.22
CA PHE A 127 5.04 -10.08 -4.85
C PHE A 127 5.45 -9.02 -3.82
N ALA A 128 4.97 -9.16 -2.59
CA ALA A 128 5.58 -8.62 -1.39
C ALA A 128 6.07 -9.79 -0.52
N THR A 129 7.38 -9.97 -0.40
CA THR A 129 7.96 -11.25 0.05
C THR A 129 8.44 -11.27 1.49
N THR A 130 8.60 -10.11 2.15
CA THR A 130 8.93 -10.01 3.59
C THR A 130 8.61 -8.61 4.10
N GLY A 131 7.95 -8.52 5.25
CA GLY A 131 7.99 -7.40 6.20
C GLY A 131 7.88 -5.98 5.64
N ALA A 132 6.87 -5.68 4.81
CA ALA A 132 6.67 -4.34 4.27
C ALA A 132 5.33 -3.73 4.70
N ASP A 133 5.35 -2.44 5.05
CA ASP A 133 4.13 -1.64 5.22
C ASP A 133 3.90 -0.84 3.95
N VAL A 134 2.77 -1.04 3.29
CA VAL A 134 2.39 -0.30 2.08
C VAL A 134 1.23 0.63 2.40
N ASN A 135 1.48 1.93 2.34
CA ASN A 135 0.47 2.97 2.50
C ASN A 135 -0.01 3.44 1.12
N VAL A 136 -1.32 3.35 0.87
CA VAL A 136 -1.94 3.74 -0.41
C VAL A 136 -2.99 4.81 -0.15
N ASP A 137 -2.77 6.01 -0.70
CA ASP A 137 -3.73 7.10 -0.57
C ASP A 137 -5.02 6.87 -1.39
N GLY A 138 -5.99 7.78 -1.23
CA GLY A 138 -7.30 7.67 -1.86
C GLY A 138 -7.32 7.78 -3.39
N THR A 139 -6.19 8.06 -4.02
CA THR A 139 -6.05 8.25 -5.46
C THR A 139 -5.09 7.27 -6.11
N SER A 140 -4.35 6.50 -5.31
CA SER A 140 -3.26 5.64 -5.74
C SER A 140 -3.65 4.17 -5.79
N GLU A 141 -2.79 3.36 -6.39
CA GLU A 141 -3.04 1.93 -6.59
C GLU A 141 -1.77 1.09 -6.38
N ILE A 142 -1.90 0.01 -5.62
CA ILE A 142 -0.92 -1.09 -5.64
C ILE A 142 -1.50 -2.29 -6.39
N ILE A 143 -0.69 -2.84 -7.30
CA ILE A 143 -1.03 -3.98 -8.13
C ILE A 143 -0.05 -5.11 -7.80
N PHE A 144 -0.59 -6.25 -7.39
CA PHE A 144 0.16 -7.49 -7.34
C PHE A 144 -0.22 -8.38 -8.53
N ARG A 145 0.80 -8.88 -9.24
CA ARG A 145 0.63 -9.72 -10.44
C ARG A 145 0.91 -11.20 -10.20
N GLY A 146 1.58 -11.54 -9.10
CA GLY A 146 1.99 -12.91 -8.81
C GLY A 146 0.81 -13.76 -8.34
N GLY A 147 0.59 -14.91 -8.99
CA GLY A 147 -0.44 -15.86 -8.56
C GLY A 147 -0.06 -16.61 -7.28
N GLY A 148 -1.05 -17.28 -6.67
CA GLY A 148 -0.88 -17.95 -5.38
C GLY A 148 -1.07 -16.94 -4.27
N ASP A 149 0.02 -16.65 -3.54
CA ASP A 149 -0.01 -15.71 -2.42
C ASP A 149 0.84 -14.47 -2.79
N PRO A 150 0.26 -13.42 -3.41
CA PRO A 150 1.02 -12.24 -3.81
C PRO A 150 1.61 -11.47 -2.62
N ILE A 151 0.93 -11.49 -1.48
CA ILE A 151 1.34 -10.82 -0.23
C ILE A 151 1.94 -11.89 0.70
N ASN A 152 3.01 -12.53 0.25
CA ASN A 152 3.60 -13.70 0.89
C ASN A 152 4.71 -13.33 1.87
N SER A 153 4.32 -13.10 3.11
CA SER A 153 5.23 -12.68 4.19
C SER A 153 5.51 -13.82 5.18
N GLN A 154 6.28 -14.81 4.75
CA GLN A 154 6.51 -16.04 5.56
C GLN A 154 7.31 -15.80 6.85
N THR A 155 8.14 -14.75 6.87
CA THR A 155 9.02 -14.44 8.00
C THR A 155 8.44 -13.32 8.86
N ASP A 156 8.09 -12.19 8.23
CA ASP A 156 7.55 -10.99 8.89
C ASP A 156 6.36 -10.47 8.08
N GLN A 157 5.27 -10.08 8.73
CA GLN A 157 4.01 -9.71 8.07
C GLN A 157 4.14 -8.48 7.17
N THR A 158 3.57 -8.56 5.95
CA THR A 158 3.37 -7.40 5.07
C THR A 158 1.98 -6.84 5.33
N ASN A 159 1.88 -5.53 5.55
CA ASN A 159 0.60 -4.85 5.76
C ASN A 159 0.30 -3.92 4.58
N ILE A 160 -0.94 -3.98 4.08
CA ILE A 160 -1.45 -3.03 3.08
C ILE A 160 -2.46 -2.12 3.76
N PHE A 161 -2.15 -0.84 3.85
CA PHE A 161 -3.02 0.19 4.42
C PHE A 161 -3.61 1.05 3.31
N LEU A 162 -4.91 0.91 3.09
CA LEU A 162 -5.65 1.67 2.09
C LEU A 162 -6.43 2.80 2.76
N ALA A 163 -6.20 4.04 2.31
CA ALA A 163 -7.15 5.11 2.53
C ALA A 163 -8.42 4.88 1.70
N ILE A 164 -9.53 5.55 2.06
CA ILE A 164 -10.76 5.51 1.25
C ILE A 164 -10.46 6.01 -0.16
N GLY A 165 -10.88 5.24 -1.17
CA GLY A 165 -10.60 5.46 -2.59
C GLY A 165 -9.34 4.77 -3.09
N GLY A 166 -8.43 4.38 -2.18
CA GLY A 166 -7.20 3.66 -2.52
C GLY A 166 -7.52 2.29 -3.09
N LYS A 167 -6.67 1.82 -4.00
CA LYS A 167 -6.91 0.61 -4.76
C LYS A 167 -5.86 -0.45 -4.47
N LEU A 168 -6.34 -1.68 -4.37
CA LEU A 168 -5.55 -2.89 -4.35
C LEU A 168 -6.01 -3.77 -5.50
N THR A 169 -5.08 -4.25 -6.32
CA THR A 169 -5.36 -5.19 -7.40
C THR A 169 -4.65 -6.51 -7.14
N LEU A 170 -5.41 -7.61 -7.15
CA LEU A 170 -4.92 -8.97 -6.94
C LEU A 170 -5.35 -9.89 -8.11
N PRO A 171 -4.62 -10.96 -8.42
CA PRO A 171 -4.97 -11.92 -9.48
C PRO A 171 -6.39 -12.52 -9.38
N THR A 172 -6.92 -12.73 -8.18
CA THR A 172 -8.24 -13.32 -7.96
C THR A 172 -9.01 -12.60 -6.86
N LEU A 173 -10.34 -12.71 -6.90
CA LEU A 173 -11.20 -12.18 -5.83
C LEU A 173 -10.98 -12.92 -4.49
N ALA A 174 -10.64 -14.22 -4.54
CA ALA A 174 -10.43 -15.04 -3.34
C ALA A 174 -9.23 -14.55 -2.52
N GLU A 175 -8.18 -14.07 -3.18
CA GLU A 175 -6.96 -13.57 -2.53
C GLU A 175 -7.25 -12.41 -1.56
N PHE A 176 -8.26 -11.57 -1.81
CA PHE A 176 -8.65 -10.51 -0.85
C PHE A 176 -9.08 -11.05 0.51
N THR A 177 -9.62 -12.28 0.55
CA THR A 177 -10.01 -12.95 1.80
C THR A 177 -8.93 -13.87 2.34
N GLU A 178 -8.20 -14.57 1.46
CA GLU A 178 -7.14 -15.50 1.86
C GLU A 178 -5.95 -14.76 2.51
N GLN A 179 -5.56 -13.61 1.93
CA GLN A 179 -4.50 -12.74 2.45
C GLN A 179 -4.93 -11.98 3.71
N ALA A 180 -6.23 -11.78 3.91
CA ALA A 180 -6.77 -11.06 5.05
C ALA A 180 -6.84 -11.92 6.33
N ASP A 181 -7.18 -13.20 6.19
CA ASP A 181 -7.51 -14.07 7.34
C ASP A 181 -6.46 -15.15 7.66
N THR A 182 -5.68 -15.60 6.67
CA THR A 182 -5.01 -16.91 6.78
C THR A 182 -3.52 -16.97 6.42
N GLN A 183 -2.94 -15.95 5.78
CA GLN A 183 -1.65 -16.11 5.10
C GLN A 183 -0.66 -14.96 5.28
N GLY A 184 -0.22 -14.68 6.52
CA GLY A 184 1.02 -13.91 6.77
C GLY A 184 1.07 -12.46 6.24
N GLY A 185 0.06 -11.97 5.52
CA GLY A 185 -0.20 -10.59 5.17
C GLY A 185 -1.39 -10.04 5.96
N ALA A 186 -1.64 -8.74 5.89
CA ALA A 186 -2.87 -8.14 6.37
C ALA A 186 -3.26 -6.94 5.51
N ILE A 187 -4.56 -6.80 5.26
CA ILE A 187 -5.12 -5.67 4.51
C ILE A 187 -5.99 -4.86 5.46
N TYR A 188 -5.83 -3.54 5.42
CA TYR A 188 -6.58 -2.59 6.22
C TYR A 188 -7.21 -1.53 5.33
N VAL A 189 -8.48 -1.24 5.54
CA VAL A 189 -9.19 -0.12 4.92
C VAL A 189 -9.50 0.90 6.00
N ASN A 190 -8.89 2.08 5.90
CA ASN A 190 -9.04 3.19 6.85
C ASN A 190 -8.88 2.76 8.31
N GLY A 191 -7.89 1.90 8.56
CA GLY A 191 -7.55 1.37 9.89
C GLY A 191 -8.36 0.15 10.33
N VAL A 192 -9.33 -0.31 9.56
CA VAL A 192 -10.08 -1.54 9.86
C VAL A 192 -9.51 -2.72 9.07
N GLN A 193 -9.19 -3.80 9.78
CA GLN A 193 -8.71 -5.02 9.16
C GLN A 193 -9.81 -5.65 8.29
N VAL A 194 -9.46 -5.95 7.05
CA VAL A 194 -10.28 -6.73 6.15
C VAL A 194 -10.27 -8.18 6.62
N THR A 195 -11.40 -8.84 6.49
CA THR A 195 -11.64 -10.25 6.81
C THR A 195 -12.63 -10.81 5.79
N GLY A 196 -12.77 -12.12 5.70
CA GLY A 196 -13.81 -12.76 4.90
C GLY A 196 -15.23 -12.32 5.26
N SER A 197 -15.43 -11.79 6.48
CA SER A 197 -16.75 -11.33 6.95
C SER A 197 -17.13 -9.91 6.51
N ASN A 198 -16.15 -9.03 6.28
CA ASN A 198 -16.38 -7.60 5.99
C ASN A 198 -15.79 -7.13 4.64
N VAL A 199 -15.12 -8.01 3.88
CA VAL A 199 -14.48 -7.66 2.60
C VAL A 199 -15.42 -6.94 1.62
N ASN A 200 -16.69 -7.37 1.55
CA ASN A 200 -17.69 -6.76 0.67
C ASN A 200 -18.27 -5.44 1.21
N ASP A 201 -18.08 -5.15 2.49
CA ASP A 201 -18.47 -3.88 3.10
C ASP A 201 -17.37 -2.82 2.95
N LEU A 202 -16.12 -3.26 2.76
CA LEU A 202 -14.92 -2.42 2.69
C LEU A 202 -14.43 -2.17 1.26
N PHE A 203 -14.89 -2.95 0.27
CA PHE A 203 -14.49 -2.81 -1.12
C PHE A 203 -15.65 -2.76 -2.10
N THR A 204 -15.47 -1.96 -3.16
CA THR A 204 -16.16 -2.17 -4.44
C THR A 204 -15.20 -2.84 -5.42
N PHE A 205 -15.62 -3.96 -6.01
CA PHE A 205 -14.78 -4.74 -6.91
C PHE A 205 -15.04 -4.45 -8.38
N THR A 206 -13.96 -4.40 -9.16
CA THR A 206 -13.97 -4.39 -10.63
C THR A 206 -13.20 -5.62 -11.14
N ASP A 207 -13.83 -6.40 -12.02
CA ASP A 207 -13.18 -7.49 -12.75
C ASP A 207 -12.49 -6.93 -14.00
N ASN A 208 -11.17 -7.14 -14.10
CA ASN A 208 -10.35 -6.65 -15.20
C ASN A 208 -10.08 -7.72 -16.27
N GLY A 209 -10.71 -8.90 -16.20
CA GLY A 209 -10.50 -9.99 -17.15
C GLY A 209 -9.18 -10.73 -16.93
N GLY A 210 -8.86 -11.02 -15.67
CA GLY A 210 -7.62 -11.70 -15.26
C GLY A 210 -7.02 -11.21 -13.94
N SER A 211 -7.63 -10.18 -13.35
CA SER A 211 -7.37 -9.68 -11.99
C SER A 211 -8.62 -8.98 -11.46
N PHE A 212 -8.65 -8.72 -10.16
CA PHE A 212 -9.70 -7.95 -9.50
C PHE A 212 -9.11 -6.73 -8.81
N THR A 213 -9.69 -5.56 -9.05
CA THR A 213 -9.38 -4.34 -8.33
C THR A 213 -10.44 -4.09 -7.26
N GLY A 214 -10.02 -4.08 -6.00
CA GLY A 214 -10.81 -3.60 -4.88
C GLY A 214 -10.54 -2.11 -4.67
N THR A 215 -11.58 -1.27 -4.80
CA THR A 215 -11.53 0.14 -4.39
C THR A 215 -12.06 0.26 -2.97
N ALA A 216 -11.23 0.77 -2.06
CA ALA A 216 -11.59 0.95 -0.66
C ALA A 216 -12.76 1.92 -0.49
N VAL A 217 -13.82 1.51 0.22
CA VAL A 217 -15.00 2.34 0.50
C VAL A 217 -15.19 2.56 2.00
N PRO A 218 -15.85 3.64 2.43
CA PRO A 218 -16.13 3.86 3.84
C PRO A 218 -16.99 2.73 4.39
N GLU A 219 -16.71 2.32 5.62
CA GLU A 219 -17.58 1.41 6.34
C GLU A 219 -19.02 1.94 6.39
N PRO A 220 -20.03 1.06 6.22
CA PRO A 220 -21.40 1.42 6.49
C PRO A 220 -21.54 1.85 7.95
N SER A 221 -21.57 3.16 8.22
CA SER A 221 -21.68 3.64 9.60
C SER A 221 -22.97 3.15 10.23
N SER A 222 -22.87 2.52 11.40
CA SER A 222 -24.03 2.09 12.21
C SER A 222 -24.98 3.26 12.53
N THR A 223 -24.48 4.50 12.53
CA THR A 223 -25.27 5.73 12.66
C THR A 223 -26.21 6.00 11.48
N ALA A 224 -25.78 5.70 10.24
CA ALA A 224 -26.65 5.82 9.07
C ALA A 224 -27.80 4.79 9.13
N LEU A 225 -27.50 3.57 9.60
CA LEU A 225 -28.48 2.50 9.76
C LEU A 225 -29.49 2.81 10.88
N ILE A 226 -29.05 3.36 12.00
CA ILE A 226 -29.93 3.83 13.08
C ILE A 226 -30.78 5.03 12.63
N GLY A 227 -30.25 5.92 11.81
CA GLY A 227 -31.00 7.04 11.22
C GLY A 227 -32.17 6.56 10.35
N LEU A 228 -31.93 5.57 9.49
CA LEU A 228 -32.96 4.93 8.65
C LEU A 228 -33.99 4.15 9.49
N ALA A 229 -33.55 3.39 10.48
CA ALA A 229 -34.44 2.68 11.40
C ALA A 229 -35.32 3.65 12.23
N GLY A 230 -34.73 4.76 12.68
CA GLY A 230 -35.44 5.84 13.37
C GLY A 230 -36.51 6.50 12.49
N LEU A 231 -36.19 6.78 11.22
CA LEU A 231 -37.15 7.30 10.23
C LEU A 231 -38.32 6.32 9.99
N GLY A 232 -38.03 5.02 9.87
CA GLY A 232 -39.06 3.98 9.75
C GLY A 232 -40.01 3.92 10.96
N LEU A 233 -39.47 4.07 12.18
CA LEU A 233 -40.26 4.11 13.42
C LEU A 233 -41.13 5.38 13.53
N VAL A 234 -40.62 6.54 13.09
CA VAL A 234 -41.39 7.80 13.06
C VAL A 234 -42.54 7.72 12.05
N LEU A 235 -42.31 7.11 10.88
CA LEU A 235 -43.35 6.92 9.85
C LEU A 235 -44.45 5.94 10.29
N ARG A 236 -44.10 4.90 11.06
CA ARG A 236 -45.08 3.93 11.60
C ARG A 236 -45.98 4.53 12.68
N ARG A 237 -45.52 5.58 13.38
CA ARG A 237 -46.27 6.25 14.45
C ARG A 237 -47.29 7.27 13.94
N ARG A 238 -47.27 7.59 12.64
CA ARG A 238 -48.16 8.58 11.99
C ARG A 238 -49.31 7.93 11.20
N ARG A 239 -49.56 6.63 11.38
CA ARG A 239 -50.74 5.94 10.85
C ARG A 239 -51.66 5.53 11.98
#